data_AF-A0A8H5U214-F1
#
_entry.id   AF-A0A8H5U214-F1
#
_cell.length_a   1.000
_cell.length_b   1.000
_cell.length_c   1.000
_cell.angle_alpha   90.00
_cell.angle_beta   90.00
_cell.angle_gamma   90.00
#
_symmetry.space_group_name_H-M   'P 1'
#
loop_
_entity.id
_entity.type
_entity.pdbx_description
1 polymer ?
#
loop_
_entity_poly.entity_id
_entity_poly.type
_entity_poly.pdbx_seq_one_letter_code
_entity_poly.pdbx_strand_id
1 'polypeptide(L)'
;MESPNQDQGQPQAVPPAPEQIPPMDANANININGSSNTNANGIPQLPSHLLNPMDPSALNLLANPSLMVDPSSMMAMQMPMADPSFMVQPGMDLSNGQTHGLEVPVAPPATVSADEVALYDRQIRLWGMAAQAKIQSANILLITIKALANEIAKNLVLAGVGSLTLLDSATVTEADRGAQFFLPDGEDVIGQNRAQVASAALQKLNPRVRVHVDTEGVKTKGPSYFAAYDIVIATDLDPESFNIINTATRLNCKAFYAAGCHGLYGFIFSDLIEHDYVIQRDLGNVSTSTGPETRTRTIVDVQTRKEGPKTIESVTKRELYSTWFLASDVAVLPSDYTQSKRRLKSVTPALSCLRALWEFMQLQNGRVPSNRDDLKMFTQIATQKHKALGLPSETLRPEFLRSFLQNLVSEISPVAAILGGQLAQDVINVLGQTQQPIQNMVVFDGTTMEALMYPLHPEGSLGASQLTDHTVPNGGTPMLLGSGMDALPLGIDPTVMGALPHHNNPIMIPGGLPQNGIMAMSDGSLANPIQQYNPVQVPPQPTQEHTMPTTAGQSAQETPANTSTSEAK
;
A
#
# COMPACT_ATOMS: atom_id res chain seq x y z
N MET A 1 -63.35 -47.25 17.32
CA MET A 1 -62.25 -46.61 18.07
C MET A 1 -62.07 -45.24 17.43
N GLU A 2 -62.98 -44.33 17.73
CA GLU A 2 -62.87 -43.29 18.79
C GLU A 2 -61.95 -42.12 18.36
N SER A 3 -62.57 -40.95 18.29
CA SER A 3 -62.01 -39.59 18.09
C SER A 3 -61.58 -38.98 19.46
N PRO A 4 -61.22 -37.68 19.61
CA PRO A 4 -60.27 -36.79 18.90
C PRO A 4 -59.42 -35.87 19.86
N ASN A 5 -58.63 -34.94 19.24
CA ASN A 5 -58.29 -33.56 19.66
C ASN A 5 -57.11 -33.20 20.60
N GLN A 6 -56.55 -32.00 20.28
CA GLN A 6 -55.60 -31.07 20.95
C GLN A 6 -54.21 -31.07 20.28
N ASP A 7 -53.77 -30.10 19.48
CA ASP A 7 -53.82 -28.61 19.49
C ASP A 7 -53.17 -27.98 20.73
N GLN A 8 -51.91 -27.54 20.58
CA GLN A 8 -51.18 -26.70 21.54
C GLN A 8 -50.62 -25.49 20.79
N GLY A 9 -51.25 -24.34 21.00
CA GLY A 9 -50.82 -23.03 20.53
C GLY A 9 -49.69 -22.45 21.37
N GLN A 10 -48.79 -21.73 20.70
CA GLN A 10 -47.81 -20.82 21.28
C GLN A 10 -48.51 -19.51 21.73
N PRO A 11 -48.11 -18.89 22.85
CA PRO A 11 -48.67 -17.60 23.26
C PRO A 11 -48.06 -16.44 22.46
N GLN A 12 -48.91 -15.70 21.74
CA GLN A 12 -48.63 -14.37 21.20
C GLN A 12 -48.69 -13.33 22.34
N ALA A 13 -47.68 -12.45 22.39
CA ALA A 13 -47.64 -11.31 23.31
C ALA A 13 -48.59 -10.19 22.84
N VAL A 14 -49.40 -9.68 23.77
CA VAL A 14 -50.35 -8.57 23.58
C VAL A 14 -49.63 -7.23 23.84
N PRO A 15 -49.85 -6.16 23.04
CA PRO A 15 -49.25 -4.84 23.29
C PRO A 15 -50.05 -4.06 24.36
N PRO A 16 -49.40 -3.21 25.17
CA PRO A 16 -50.13 -2.41 26.17
C PRO A 16 -50.80 -1.17 25.54
N ALA A 17 -51.95 -0.81 26.10
CA ALA A 17 -52.73 0.39 25.79
C ALA A 17 -52.18 1.66 26.48
N PRO A 18 -52.51 2.87 26.01
CA PRO A 18 -51.80 4.10 26.39
C PRO A 18 -52.27 4.69 27.73
N GLU A 19 -51.32 5.07 28.59
CA GLU A 19 -51.58 5.80 29.84
C GLU A 19 -51.84 7.29 29.58
N GLN A 20 -52.82 7.82 30.32
CA GLN A 20 -53.31 9.20 30.26
C GLN A 20 -52.38 10.18 31.00
N ILE A 21 -52.12 11.33 30.38
CA ILE A 21 -51.32 12.44 30.93
C ILE A 21 -52.21 13.35 31.80
N PRO A 22 -51.85 13.67 33.06
CA PRO A 22 -52.52 14.70 33.84
C PRO A 22 -51.99 16.12 33.50
N PRO A 23 -52.80 17.18 33.70
CA PRO A 23 -52.50 18.52 33.16
C PRO A 23 -51.39 19.23 33.93
N MET A 24 -50.61 20.05 33.21
CA MET A 24 -49.57 20.94 33.74
C MET A 24 -50.18 22.09 34.54
N ASP A 25 -49.74 22.25 35.79
CA ASP A 25 -49.90 23.50 36.54
C ASP A 25 -48.79 24.49 36.14
N ALA A 26 -49.22 25.68 35.75
CA ALA A 26 -48.38 26.84 35.51
C ALA A 26 -48.04 27.53 36.85
N ASN A 27 -46.82 28.07 36.93
CA ASN A 27 -46.20 28.84 38.02
C ASN A 27 -45.47 28.06 39.12
N ALA A 28 -44.16 27.85 38.89
CA ALA A 28 -43.17 27.95 39.95
C ALA A 28 -41.87 28.57 39.39
N ASN A 29 -41.70 29.87 39.65
CA ASN A 29 -40.38 30.52 39.72
C ASN A 29 -39.53 29.77 40.75
N ILE A 30 -38.21 29.63 40.53
CA ILE A 30 -37.14 29.92 41.52
C ILE A 30 -35.72 29.61 40.97
N ASN A 31 -34.89 30.64 41.11
CA ASN A 31 -33.43 30.76 41.28
C ASN A 31 -32.41 30.05 40.38
N ILE A 32 -31.71 30.91 39.64
CA ILE A 32 -30.31 30.76 39.25
C ILE A 32 -29.45 31.07 40.49
N ASN A 33 -28.87 30.06 41.13
CA ASN A 33 -27.62 30.19 41.87
C ASN A 33 -27.02 28.82 42.23
N GLY A 34 -25.84 28.54 41.68
CA GLY A 34 -24.77 27.79 42.34
C GLY A 34 -24.86 26.27 42.41
N SER A 35 -24.25 25.56 41.45
CA SER A 35 -23.23 24.52 41.70
C SER A 35 -22.89 23.81 40.37
N SER A 36 -21.70 24.08 39.82
CA SER A 36 -21.15 23.42 38.65
C SER A 36 -20.70 21.99 39.00
N ASN A 37 -21.33 20.99 38.40
CA ASN A 37 -20.94 19.58 38.52
C ASN A 37 -19.80 19.30 37.53
N THR A 38 -18.56 19.54 37.95
CA THR A 38 -17.32 19.31 37.18
C THR A 38 -16.57 18.10 37.75
N ASN A 39 -16.00 17.25 36.90
CA ASN A 39 -15.09 16.20 37.36
C ASN A 39 -13.70 16.78 37.73
N ALA A 40 -12.81 15.94 38.28
CA ALA A 40 -11.50 16.35 38.81
C ALA A 40 -10.55 17.04 37.80
N ASN A 41 -10.90 17.11 36.52
CA ASN A 41 -10.17 17.82 35.47
C ASN A 41 -10.91 19.09 34.96
N GLY A 42 -11.95 19.55 35.66
CA GLY A 42 -12.61 20.83 35.37
C GLY A 42 -13.50 20.86 34.13
N ILE A 43 -13.90 19.70 33.60
CA ILE A 43 -14.78 19.62 32.42
C ILE A 43 -16.26 19.57 32.87
N PRO A 44 -17.16 20.43 32.36
CA PRO A 44 -18.59 20.37 32.65
C PRO A 44 -19.21 19.10 32.08
N GLN A 45 -19.97 18.34 32.89
CA GLN A 45 -20.69 17.17 32.38
C GLN A 45 -22.06 17.56 31.82
N LEU A 46 -22.33 17.15 30.57
CA LEU A 46 -23.65 17.26 29.96
C LEU A 46 -24.61 16.22 30.56
N PRO A 47 -25.90 16.55 30.79
CA PRO A 47 -26.88 15.60 31.29
C PRO A 47 -27.02 14.36 30.39
N SER A 48 -27.04 13.19 30.99
CA SER A 48 -26.99 11.87 30.33
C SER A 48 -28.16 11.53 29.41
N HIS A 49 -29.21 12.34 29.34
CA HIS A 49 -30.37 12.13 28.46
C HIS A 49 -30.17 12.67 27.03
N LEU A 50 -29.09 13.42 26.76
CA LEU A 50 -28.76 13.96 25.42
C LEU A 50 -27.84 13.06 24.58
N LEU A 51 -27.51 11.85 25.06
CA LEU A 51 -26.68 10.88 24.35
C LEU A 51 -27.48 9.77 23.65
N ASN A 52 -28.81 9.94 23.51
CA ASN A 52 -29.67 8.92 22.91
C ASN A 52 -30.27 9.42 21.58
N PRO A 53 -29.86 8.89 20.40
CA PRO A 53 -30.24 9.41 19.10
C PRO A 53 -31.68 9.06 18.64
N MET A 54 -32.56 8.64 19.56
CA MET A 54 -33.93 8.20 19.26
C MET A 54 -34.98 8.85 20.18
N ASP A 55 -34.78 10.11 20.58
CA ASP A 55 -35.80 10.90 21.28
C ASP A 55 -36.55 11.85 20.30
N PRO A 56 -37.88 11.67 20.09
CA PRO A 56 -38.69 12.50 19.18
C PRO A 56 -38.86 13.97 19.60
N SER A 57 -38.48 14.35 20.83
CA SER A 57 -38.62 15.72 21.31
C SER A 57 -37.51 16.68 20.85
N ALA A 58 -36.43 16.16 20.24
CA ALA A 58 -35.32 16.96 19.73
C ALA A 58 -35.59 17.63 18.35
N LEU A 59 -36.64 17.23 17.62
CA LEU A 59 -36.89 17.71 16.26
C LEU A 59 -37.59 19.09 16.17
N ASN A 60 -38.22 19.56 17.25
CA ASN A 60 -39.00 20.82 17.23
C ASN A 60 -38.22 22.07 17.64
N LEU A 61 -36.93 21.97 17.96
CA LEU A 61 -36.08 23.12 18.31
C LEU A 61 -35.15 23.59 17.17
N LEU A 62 -35.12 22.87 16.03
CA LEU A 62 -34.35 23.25 14.85
C LEU A 62 -35.12 24.15 13.86
N ALA A 63 -36.37 24.52 14.17
CA ALA A 63 -37.24 25.29 13.28
C ALA A 63 -37.55 26.73 13.75
N ASN A 64 -36.86 27.25 14.79
CA ASN A 64 -37.15 28.58 15.34
C ASN A 64 -36.12 29.64 14.91
N PRO A 65 -36.46 30.69 14.12
CA PRO A 65 -35.50 31.61 13.52
C PRO A 65 -34.89 32.67 14.45
N SER A 66 -34.95 32.51 15.78
CA SER A 66 -34.64 33.59 16.74
C SER A 66 -33.41 33.32 17.63
N LEU A 67 -32.50 32.42 17.23
CA LEU A 67 -31.27 32.12 17.98
C LEU A 67 -30.01 32.29 17.12
N MET A 68 -29.88 33.41 16.41
CA MET A 68 -28.58 33.87 15.93
C MET A 68 -27.92 34.73 17.01
N VAL A 69 -26.86 34.20 17.63
CA VAL A 69 -26.03 34.93 18.60
C VAL A 69 -24.91 35.66 17.84
N ASP A 70 -24.73 36.93 18.21
CA ASP A 70 -23.78 37.92 17.68
C ASP A 70 -22.30 37.45 17.70
N PRO A 71 -21.47 37.68 16.66
CA PRO A 71 -20.11 37.14 16.56
C PRO A 71 -19.06 37.74 17.51
N SER A 72 -19.46 38.54 18.49
CA SER A 72 -18.56 39.34 19.35
C SER A 72 -18.07 38.62 20.62
N SER A 73 -18.62 37.47 21.00
CA SER A 73 -18.53 36.96 22.39
C SER A 73 -17.76 35.63 22.59
N MET A 74 -16.90 35.22 21.67
CA MET A 74 -16.09 33.99 21.83
C MET A 74 -14.58 34.24 21.74
N MET A 75 -14.09 35.29 22.41
CA MET A 75 -12.66 35.42 22.75
C MET A 75 -12.45 35.18 24.24
N ALA A 76 -12.11 33.93 24.60
CA ALA A 76 -11.27 33.58 25.75
C ALA A 76 -11.18 32.05 25.90
N MET A 77 -10.39 31.38 25.06
CA MET A 77 -9.64 30.19 25.47
C MET A 77 -8.36 30.11 24.65
N GLN A 78 -7.26 29.98 25.38
CA GLN A 78 -5.91 30.30 24.96
C GLN A 78 -5.15 29.01 24.66
N MET A 79 -4.69 28.84 23.42
CA MET A 79 -3.72 27.83 22.99
C MET A 79 -2.72 28.50 22.02
N PRO A 80 -1.46 28.04 21.94
CA PRO A 80 -0.34 28.86 21.47
C PRO A 80 -0.32 29.02 19.95
N MET A 81 -0.19 30.27 19.52
CA MET A 81 -0.14 30.70 18.12
C MET A 81 1.15 30.26 17.44
N ALA A 82 1.03 29.51 16.36
CA ALA A 82 2.02 29.47 15.29
C ALA A 82 1.85 30.73 14.40
N ASP A 83 2.99 31.26 13.96
CA ASP A 83 3.18 32.55 13.30
C ASP A 83 2.45 32.64 11.93
N PRO A 84 1.58 33.64 11.67
CA PRO A 84 0.89 33.78 10.40
C PRO A 84 1.56 34.85 9.53
N SER A 85 2.37 34.42 8.57
CA SER A 85 2.82 35.27 7.47
C SER A 85 2.64 34.52 6.15
N PHE A 86 1.44 34.54 5.56
CA PHE A 86 1.23 34.51 4.10
C PHE A 86 -0.26 34.66 3.75
N MET A 87 -0.73 35.90 3.57
CA MET A 87 -1.87 36.18 2.69
C MET A 87 -1.64 37.54 2.02
N VAL A 88 -1.44 37.54 0.71
CA VAL A 88 -1.41 38.76 -0.11
C VAL A 88 -2.46 38.60 -1.21
N GLN A 89 -3.48 39.46 -1.18
CA GLN A 89 -4.33 39.77 -2.32
C GLN A 89 -3.71 40.91 -3.14
N PRO A 90 -3.94 40.98 -4.47
CA PRO A 90 -3.39 42.04 -5.32
C PRO A 90 -4.36 43.22 -5.46
N GLY A 91 -3.84 44.44 -5.37
CA GLY A 91 -4.48 45.62 -5.97
C GLY A 91 -4.45 46.89 -5.10
N MET A 92 -3.46 47.75 -5.34
CA MET A 92 -3.65 49.17 -5.70
C MET A 92 -2.28 49.87 -5.82
N ASP A 93 -2.12 50.57 -6.93
CA ASP A 93 -1.00 51.45 -7.29
C ASP A 93 -1.13 52.78 -6.53
N LEU A 94 -0.03 53.27 -5.96
CA LEU A 94 0.23 54.69 -5.73
C LEU A 94 1.73 54.98 -5.63
N SER A 95 2.17 55.82 -6.55
CA SER A 95 3.43 56.54 -6.66
C SER A 95 3.84 57.33 -5.41
N ASN A 96 5.07 57.15 -4.91
CA ASN A 96 6.13 58.17 -4.91
C ASN A 96 7.40 57.64 -4.22
N GLY A 97 8.56 58.01 -4.76
CA GLY A 97 9.86 57.45 -4.41
C GLY A 97 10.39 57.82 -3.03
N GLN A 98 10.93 56.81 -2.34
CA GLN A 98 12.16 56.84 -1.54
C GLN A 98 12.53 55.39 -1.17
N THR A 99 13.58 54.84 -1.79
CA THR A 99 14.06 53.47 -1.54
C THR A 99 14.94 53.45 -0.29
N HIS A 100 14.37 53.11 0.86
CA HIS A 100 15.14 52.56 1.98
C HIS A 100 15.07 51.04 1.88
N GLY A 101 16.21 50.43 1.54
CA GLY A 101 16.37 48.98 1.49
C GLY A 101 16.23 48.39 2.89
N LEU A 102 15.11 47.72 3.14
CA LEU A 102 14.98 46.76 4.22
C LEU A 102 15.36 45.40 3.64
N GLU A 103 16.60 44.99 3.89
CA GLU A 103 17.03 43.60 3.70
C GLU A 103 16.16 42.71 4.58
N VAL A 104 15.29 41.90 3.96
CA VAL A 104 14.64 40.78 4.63
C VAL A 104 15.75 39.78 4.98
N PRO A 105 15.94 39.38 6.25
CA PRO A 105 16.91 38.37 6.59
C PRO A 105 16.47 37.06 5.94
N VAL A 106 17.17 36.66 4.89
CA VAL A 106 17.09 35.29 4.38
C VAL A 106 17.63 34.40 5.50
N ALA A 107 16.76 33.60 6.11
CA ALA A 107 17.18 32.59 7.08
C ALA A 107 18.30 31.76 6.42
N PRO A 108 19.45 31.58 7.10
CA PRO A 108 20.53 30.79 6.53
C PRO A 108 20.01 29.37 6.22
N PRO A 109 20.43 28.75 5.10
CA PRO A 109 20.09 27.36 4.84
C PRO A 109 20.50 26.53 6.05
N ALA A 110 19.61 25.66 6.54
CA ALA A 110 19.82 24.85 7.73
C ALA A 110 21.20 24.17 7.63
N THR A 111 22.18 24.71 8.35
CA THR A 111 23.54 24.20 8.32
C THR A 111 23.55 22.91 9.11
N VAL A 112 23.69 21.79 8.42
CA VAL A 112 23.93 20.48 9.04
C VAL A 112 25.03 20.64 10.08
N SER A 113 24.74 20.33 11.34
CA SER A 113 25.67 20.53 12.44
C SER A 113 26.94 19.69 12.25
N ALA A 114 28.07 20.11 12.81
CA ALA A 114 29.34 19.39 12.65
C ALA A 114 29.24 17.91 13.12
N ASP A 115 28.45 17.67 14.18
CA ASP A 115 28.17 16.32 14.69
C ASP A 115 27.33 15.49 13.71
N GLU A 116 26.38 16.11 13.00
CA GLU A 116 25.60 15.45 11.95
C GLU A 116 26.45 15.15 10.72
N VAL A 117 27.34 16.07 10.33
CA VAL A 117 28.30 15.84 9.25
C VAL A 117 29.20 14.65 9.59
N ALA A 118 29.67 14.54 10.83
CA ALA A 118 30.48 13.41 11.27
C ALA A 118 29.69 12.09 11.28
N LEU A 119 28.44 12.11 11.77
CA LEU A 119 27.57 10.93 11.81
C LEU A 119 27.24 10.41 10.40
N TYR A 120 26.94 11.32 9.48
CA TYR A 120 26.54 11.01 8.11
C TYR A 120 27.69 11.07 7.11
N ASP A 121 28.96 11.19 7.53
CA ASP A 121 30.11 11.36 6.63
C ASP A 121 30.13 10.32 5.49
N ARG A 122 29.92 9.05 5.82
CA ARG A 122 29.88 7.96 4.81
C ARG A 122 28.73 8.11 3.82
N GLN A 123 27.57 8.57 4.28
CA GLN A 123 26.37 8.77 3.48
C GLN A 123 26.52 10.03 2.58
N ILE A 124 27.01 11.13 3.17
CA ILE A 124 27.34 12.38 2.49
C ILE A 124 28.37 12.17 1.38
N ARG A 125 29.37 11.29 1.57
CA ARG A 125 30.32 10.96 0.50
C ARG A 125 29.67 10.27 -0.70
N LEU A 126 28.54 9.59 -0.50
CA LEU A 126 27.83 8.86 -1.55
C LEU A 126 26.92 9.79 -2.37
N TRP A 127 26.09 10.60 -1.70
CA TRP A 127 25.05 11.40 -2.37
C TRP A 127 25.23 12.92 -2.23
N GLY A 128 26.21 13.37 -1.45
CA GLY A 128 26.53 14.78 -1.27
C GLY A 128 25.71 15.49 -0.18
N MET A 129 26.20 16.65 0.24
CA MET A 129 25.58 17.45 1.30
C MET A 129 24.16 17.92 0.96
N ALA A 130 23.92 18.32 -0.28
CA ALA A 130 22.61 18.82 -0.71
C ALA A 130 21.53 17.74 -0.64
N ALA A 131 21.87 16.50 -1.03
CA ALA A 131 20.97 15.36 -0.90
C ALA A 131 20.69 15.04 0.58
N GLN A 132 21.72 15.05 1.43
CA GLN A 132 21.54 14.82 2.87
C GLN A 132 20.61 15.86 3.51
N ALA A 133 20.73 17.14 3.15
CA ALA A 133 19.84 18.18 3.66
C ALA A 133 18.37 17.97 3.25
N LYS A 134 18.12 17.48 2.02
CA LYS A 134 16.76 17.10 1.58
C LYS A 134 16.22 15.91 2.38
N ILE A 135 17.06 14.89 2.60
CA ILE A 135 16.69 13.72 3.42
C ILE A 135 16.32 14.17 4.84
N GLN A 136 17.14 15.00 5.48
CA GLN A 136 16.92 15.50 6.84
C GLN A 136 15.72 16.44 7.00
N SER A 137 15.19 16.99 5.91
CA SER A 137 13.98 17.84 5.94
C SER A 137 12.69 17.07 5.60
N ALA A 138 12.81 15.83 5.10
CA ALA A 138 11.67 15.04 4.65
C ALA A 138 10.79 14.55 5.80
N ASN A 139 9.47 14.63 5.60
CA ASN A 139 8.45 14.08 6.49
C ASN A 139 7.77 12.88 5.82
N ILE A 140 7.92 11.69 6.42
CA ILE A 140 7.46 10.43 5.82
C ILE A 140 6.35 9.82 6.66
N LEU A 141 5.28 9.37 6.00
CA LEU A 141 4.24 8.54 6.61
C LEU A 141 4.46 7.07 6.24
N LEU A 142 4.46 6.19 7.23
CA LEU A 142 4.54 4.74 7.06
C LEU A 142 3.32 4.06 7.67
N ILE A 143 2.56 3.33 6.84
CA ILE A 143 1.25 2.78 7.19
C ILE A 143 1.32 1.26 7.30
N THR A 144 0.78 0.72 8.41
CA THR A 144 0.79 -0.69 8.83
C THR A 144 2.17 -1.14 9.28
N ILE A 145 2.40 -1.29 10.59
CA ILE A 145 3.70 -1.64 11.15
C ILE A 145 3.82 -3.16 11.34
N LYS A 146 4.43 -3.79 10.33
CA LYS A 146 4.76 -5.22 10.24
C LYS A 146 6.24 -5.42 9.90
N ALA A 147 6.70 -6.65 9.64
CA ALA A 147 8.12 -6.93 9.41
C ALA A 147 8.73 -6.12 8.26
N LEU A 148 8.00 -5.98 7.14
CA LEU A 148 8.42 -5.17 6.00
C LEU A 148 8.57 -3.69 6.38
N ALA A 149 7.55 -3.14 7.07
CA ALA A 149 7.59 -1.76 7.55
C ALA A 149 8.73 -1.52 8.55
N ASN A 150 9.06 -2.47 9.40
CA ASN A 150 10.20 -2.36 10.33
C ASN A 150 11.53 -2.21 9.58
N GLU A 151 11.74 -2.96 8.51
CA GLU A 151 12.93 -2.84 7.68
C GLU A 151 13.00 -1.49 6.96
N ILE A 152 11.86 -1.01 6.43
CA ILE A 152 11.76 0.32 5.82
C ILE A 152 12.08 1.40 6.87
N ALA A 153 11.40 1.37 8.01
CA ALA A 153 11.55 2.35 9.10
C ALA A 153 12.99 2.39 9.63
N LYS A 154 13.60 1.23 9.88
CA LYS A 154 15.00 1.12 10.29
C LYS A 154 15.93 1.85 9.32
N ASN A 155 15.81 1.58 8.03
CA ASN A 155 16.69 2.16 7.02
C ASN A 155 16.47 3.68 6.87
N LEU A 156 15.22 4.15 6.89
CA LEU A 156 14.92 5.58 6.82
C LEU A 156 15.40 6.36 8.06
N VAL A 157 15.21 5.79 9.25
CA VAL A 157 15.68 6.42 10.51
C VAL A 157 17.21 6.47 10.56
N LEU A 158 17.90 5.42 10.12
CA LEU A 158 19.37 5.38 10.03
C LEU A 158 19.92 6.33 8.94
N ALA A 159 19.16 6.58 7.87
CA ALA A 159 19.50 7.59 6.86
C ALA A 159 19.31 9.03 7.36
N GLY A 160 18.60 9.20 8.48
CA GLY A 160 18.41 10.50 9.11
C GLY A 160 17.32 11.34 8.46
N VAL A 161 16.18 10.74 8.11
CA VAL A 161 15.01 11.51 7.65
C VAL A 161 14.53 12.51 8.71
N GLY A 162 13.89 13.61 8.30
CA GLY A 162 13.45 14.65 9.24
C GLY A 162 12.38 14.17 10.23
N SER A 163 11.35 13.48 9.74
CA SER A 163 10.39 12.79 10.58
C SER A 163 9.84 11.52 9.95
N LEU A 164 9.46 10.57 10.80
CA LEU A 164 8.77 9.35 10.43
C LEU A 164 7.51 9.19 11.30
N THR A 165 6.34 9.24 10.68
CA THR A 165 5.06 8.98 11.35
C THR A 165 4.61 7.55 11.08
N LEU A 166 4.40 6.77 12.14
CA LEU A 166 3.92 5.40 12.09
C LEU A 166 2.39 5.40 12.28
N LEU A 167 1.66 4.94 11.27
CA LEU A 167 0.19 4.83 11.31
C LEU A 167 -0.21 3.35 11.34
N ASP A 168 -0.67 2.87 12.49
CA ASP A 168 -1.18 1.50 12.63
C ASP A 168 -2.18 1.42 13.77
N SER A 169 -3.34 0.83 13.51
CA SER A 169 -4.39 0.62 14.52
C SER A 169 -4.35 -0.74 15.17
N ALA A 170 -3.60 -1.69 14.61
CA ALA A 170 -3.55 -3.04 15.12
C ALA A 170 -2.66 -3.16 16.36
N THR A 171 -2.97 -4.18 17.15
CA THR A 171 -2.21 -4.56 18.33
C THR A 171 -1.18 -5.64 18.02
N VAL A 172 -0.13 -5.73 18.82
CA VAL A 172 0.87 -6.79 18.75
C VAL A 172 0.19 -8.13 19.02
N THR A 173 0.44 -9.08 18.12
CA THR A 173 0.05 -10.48 18.24
C THR A 173 1.29 -11.37 18.42
N GLU A 174 1.10 -12.62 18.80
CA GLU A 174 2.23 -13.57 18.94
C GLU A 174 2.95 -13.80 17.61
N ALA A 175 2.22 -13.82 16.49
CA ALA A 175 2.78 -14.01 15.16
C ALA A 175 3.76 -12.90 14.76
N ASP A 176 3.53 -11.67 15.24
CA ASP A 176 4.39 -10.53 14.92
C ASP A 176 5.82 -10.73 15.44
N ARG A 177 6.01 -11.44 16.57
CA ARG A 177 7.33 -11.67 17.18
C ARG A 177 8.30 -12.44 16.29
N GLY A 178 7.77 -13.31 15.43
CA GLY A 178 8.60 -14.13 14.56
C GLY A 178 9.39 -13.33 13.51
N ALA A 179 8.94 -12.11 13.18
CA ALA A 179 9.53 -11.31 12.11
C ALA A 179 9.73 -9.82 12.45
N GLN A 180 9.16 -9.32 13.56
CA GLN A 180 9.26 -7.92 13.95
C GLN A 180 10.31 -7.66 15.03
N PHE A 181 11.53 -7.31 14.62
CA PHE A 181 12.67 -7.09 15.52
C PHE A 181 12.61 -5.82 16.39
N PHE A 182 11.60 -4.95 16.22
CA PHE A 182 11.38 -3.80 17.11
C PHE A 182 10.50 -4.12 18.32
N LEU A 183 9.89 -5.31 18.36
CA LEU A 183 9.13 -5.76 19.51
C LEU A 183 10.09 -6.28 20.60
N PRO A 184 10.00 -5.79 21.85
CA PRO A 184 10.77 -6.33 22.96
C PRO A 184 10.44 -7.79 23.29
N ASP A 185 11.44 -8.50 23.80
CA ASP A 185 11.27 -9.86 24.36
C ASP A 185 10.53 -9.77 25.72
N GLY A 186 9.25 -10.15 25.76
CA GLY A 186 8.45 -10.25 27.00
C GLY A 186 6.94 -10.23 26.72
N GLU A 187 6.13 -11.04 27.40
CA GLU A 187 4.68 -11.20 27.12
C GLU A 187 3.87 -9.90 27.22
N ASP A 188 4.37 -8.94 28.00
CA ASP A 188 3.72 -7.68 28.37
C ASP A 188 3.33 -6.79 27.18
N VAL A 189 3.97 -6.97 26.01
CA VAL A 189 3.71 -6.16 24.81
C VAL A 189 2.53 -6.65 23.97
N ILE A 190 2.08 -7.90 24.17
CA ILE A 190 0.94 -8.44 23.43
C ILE A 190 -0.31 -7.64 23.77
N GLY A 191 -1.09 -7.28 22.75
CA GLY A 191 -2.28 -6.44 22.91
C GLY A 191 -2.01 -4.93 22.97
N GLN A 192 -0.75 -4.49 23.07
CA GLN A 192 -0.40 -3.08 22.90
C GLN A 192 -0.37 -2.70 21.41
N ASN A 193 -0.51 -1.42 21.08
CA ASN A 193 -0.45 -0.96 19.69
C ASN A 193 0.95 -1.18 19.07
N ARG A 194 0.99 -1.75 17.86
CA ARG A 194 2.28 -2.10 17.20
C ARG A 194 3.16 -0.89 16.94
N ALA A 195 2.59 0.19 16.41
CA ALA A 195 3.33 1.42 16.11
C ALA A 195 3.88 2.08 17.37
N GLN A 196 3.11 2.11 18.46
CA GLN A 196 3.58 2.62 19.76
C GLN A 196 4.78 1.84 20.28
N VAL A 197 4.71 0.50 20.29
CA VAL A 197 5.81 -0.35 20.77
C VAL A 197 7.05 -0.17 19.90
N ALA A 198 6.91 -0.18 18.57
CA ALA A 198 8.03 -0.04 17.65
C ALA A 198 8.70 1.34 17.71
N SER A 199 7.93 2.41 17.97
CA SER A 199 8.43 3.79 18.01
C SER A 199 9.57 4.00 19.00
N ALA A 200 9.53 3.35 20.16
CA ALA A 200 10.55 3.48 21.19
C ALA A 200 11.90 2.91 20.73
N ALA A 201 11.89 1.80 19.99
CA ALA A 201 13.10 1.20 19.44
C ALA A 201 13.64 2.02 18.26
N LEU A 202 12.75 2.51 17.39
CA LEU A 202 13.12 3.41 16.28
C LEU A 202 13.76 4.71 16.77
N GLN A 203 13.19 5.35 17.80
CA GLN A 203 13.73 6.59 18.36
C GLN A 203 15.15 6.40 18.93
N LYS A 204 15.46 5.20 19.48
CA LYS A 204 16.79 4.85 19.96
C LYS A 204 17.81 4.67 18.84
N LEU A 205 17.39 4.24 17.64
CA LEU A 205 18.30 4.08 16.50
C LEU A 205 18.90 5.42 16.06
N ASN A 206 18.09 6.48 16.07
CA ASN A 206 18.56 7.81 15.75
C ASN A 206 17.74 8.89 16.49
N PRO A 207 18.26 9.45 17.59
CA PRO A 207 17.59 10.50 18.37
C PRO A 207 17.29 11.80 17.61
N ARG A 208 17.89 12.00 16.43
CA ARG A 208 17.68 13.20 15.60
C ARG A 208 16.45 13.11 14.71
N VAL A 209 15.95 11.91 14.45
CA VAL A 209 14.72 11.71 13.68
C VAL A 209 13.53 11.85 14.62
N ARG A 210 12.55 12.66 14.25
CA ARG A 210 11.28 12.75 14.99
C ARG A 210 10.40 11.57 14.63
N VAL A 211 10.18 10.66 15.57
CA VAL A 211 9.26 9.54 15.38
C VAL A 211 7.91 9.87 16.00
N HIS A 212 6.86 9.87 15.18
CA HIS A 212 5.48 10.11 15.60
C HIS A 212 4.65 8.83 15.47
N VAL A 213 3.57 8.73 16.24
CA VAL A 213 2.66 7.58 16.20
C VAL A 213 1.24 8.07 16.09
N ASP A 214 0.51 7.49 15.15
CA ASP A 214 -0.94 7.62 15.00
C ASP A 214 -1.54 6.22 15.10
N THR A 215 -2.38 6.01 16.12
CA THR A 215 -2.96 4.70 16.42
C THR A 215 -4.31 4.46 15.76
N GLU A 216 -4.79 5.39 14.93
CA GLU A 216 -6.03 5.21 14.20
C GLU A 216 -5.85 4.37 12.93
N GLY A 217 -6.95 3.90 12.35
CA GLY A 217 -6.92 3.16 11.10
C GLY A 217 -6.77 4.11 9.91
N VAL A 218 -5.99 3.74 8.89
CA VAL A 218 -5.86 4.56 7.67
C VAL A 218 -7.20 4.88 7.00
N LYS A 219 -8.18 3.99 7.11
CA LYS A 219 -9.53 4.17 6.55
C LYS A 219 -10.33 5.30 7.22
N THR A 220 -9.90 5.81 8.39
CA THR A 220 -10.53 6.96 9.06
C THR A 220 -9.95 8.30 8.58
N LYS A 221 -8.86 8.28 7.81
CA LYS A 221 -8.14 9.49 7.39
C LYS A 221 -8.71 10.05 6.08
N GLY A 222 -9.02 11.34 6.08
CA GLY A 222 -9.43 12.06 4.87
C GLY A 222 -8.23 12.43 3.99
N PRO A 223 -8.46 12.86 2.73
CA PRO A 223 -7.38 13.17 1.79
C PRO A 223 -6.40 14.24 2.30
N SER A 224 -6.87 15.22 3.08
CA SER A 224 -6.03 16.29 3.63
C SER A 224 -4.99 15.80 4.63
N TYR A 225 -5.19 14.64 5.27
CA TYR A 225 -4.22 14.05 6.19
C TYR A 225 -2.88 13.78 5.51
N PHE A 226 -2.91 13.35 4.23
CA PHE A 226 -1.72 12.99 3.48
C PHE A 226 -0.90 14.22 3.01
N ALA A 227 -1.48 15.42 3.05
CA ALA A 227 -0.81 16.66 2.61
C ALA A 227 0.42 17.03 3.45
N ALA A 228 0.46 16.58 4.71
CA ALA A 228 1.52 16.88 5.66
C ALA A 228 2.84 16.12 5.40
N TYR A 229 2.82 15.13 4.51
CA TYR A 229 3.96 14.25 4.25
C TYR A 229 4.51 14.49 2.85
N ASP A 230 5.82 14.35 2.68
CA ASP A 230 6.48 14.43 1.37
C ASP A 230 6.35 13.10 0.63
N ILE A 231 6.43 12.00 1.38
CA ILE A 231 6.33 10.63 0.89
C ILE A 231 5.40 9.83 1.79
N VAL A 232 4.46 9.10 1.18
CA VAL A 232 3.56 8.17 1.87
C VAL A 232 3.88 6.74 1.43
N ILE A 233 4.16 5.88 2.41
CA ILE A 233 4.49 4.47 2.21
C ILE A 233 3.41 3.64 2.89
N ALA A 234 2.67 2.86 2.10
CA ALA A 234 1.67 1.94 2.61
C ALA A 234 2.13 0.49 2.44
N THR A 235 2.10 -0.28 3.52
CA THR A 235 2.46 -1.71 3.48
C THR A 235 1.30 -2.62 3.86
N ASP A 236 1.23 -3.78 3.23
CA ASP A 236 0.33 -4.89 3.61
C ASP A 236 -1.16 -4.49 3.77
N LEU A 237 -1.64 -3.55 2.96
CA LEU A 237 -3.05 -3.15 2.90
C LEU A 237 -3.80 -3.86 1.77
N ASP A 238 -5.13 -3.78 1.82
CA ASP A 238 -5.97 -4.22 0.71
C ASP A 238 -5.86 -3.28 -0.51
N PRO A 239 -6.14 -3.77 -1.73
CA PRO A 239 -5.98 -2.99 -2.96
C PRO A 239 -6.85 -1.73 -3.04
N GLU A 240 -8.01 -1.74 -2.41
CA GLU A 240 -8.90 -0.57 -2.37
C GLU A 240 -8.25 0.55 -1.54
N SER A 241 -7.69 0.21 -0.38
CA SER A 241 -6.95 1.13 0.47
C SER A 241 -5.73 1.72 -0.24
N PHE A 242 -4.94 0.90 -0.95
CA PHE A 242 -3.84 1.42 -1.77
C PHE A 242 -4.33 2.41 -2.83
N ASN A 243 -5.44 2.12 -3.51
CA ASN A 243 -6.00 3.02 -4.52
C ASN A 243 -6.48 4.35 -3.92
N ILE A 244 -7.18 4.31 -2.78
CA ILE A 244 -7.67 5.51 -2.09
C ILE A 244 -6.49 6.38 -1.64
N ILE A 245 -5.48 5.79 -1.01
CA ILE A 245 -4.29 6.51 -0.55
C ILE A 245 -3.54 7.10 -1.74
N ASN A 246 -3.31 6.33 -2.81
CA ASN A 246 -2.61 6.83 -3.99
C ASN A 246 -3.36 7.98 -4.68
N THR A 247 -4.69 7.90 -4.73
CA THR A 247 -5.52 9.01 -5.24
C THR A 247 -5.38 10.24 -4.35
N ALA A 248 -5.44 10.07 -3.02
CA ALA A 248 -5.29 11.16 -2.08
C ALA A 248 -3.89 11.79 -2.13
N THR A 249 -2.81 11.02 -2.26
CA THR A 249 -1.45 11.56 -2.38
C THR A 249 -1.31 12.35 -3.67
N ARG A 250 -1.86 11.85 -4.79
CA ARG A 250 -1.90 12.58 -6.06
C ARG A 250 -2.62 13.93 -5.96
N LEU A 251 -3.79 13.97 -5.33
CA LEU A 251 -4.52 15.23 -5.09
C LEU A 251 -3.72 16.25 -4.28
N ASN A 252 -2.78 15.79 -3.45
CA ASN A 252 -1.90 16.63 -2.65
C ASN A 252 -0.47 16.76 -3.23
N CYS A 253 -0.25 16.28 -4.46
CA CYS A 253 1.04 16.26 -5.13
C CYS A 253 2.16 15.56 -4.32
N LYS A 254 1.83 14.46 -3.64
CA LYS A 254 2.75 13.68 -2.81
C LYS A 254 3.13 12.36 -3.45
N ALA A 255 4.38 11.96 -3.26
CA ALA A 255 4.89 10.68 -3.73
C ALA A 255 4.30 9.53 -2.90
N PHE A 256 4.05 8.41 -3.56
CA PHE A 256 3.42 7.25 -2.96
C PHE A 256 4.17 5.96 -3.27
N TYR A 257 4.29 5.12 -2.26
CA TYR A 257 4.76 3.75 -2.38
C TYR A 257 3.73 2.79 -1.78
N ALA A 258 3.48 1.68 -2.48
CA ALA A 258 2.77 0.53 -1.92
C ALA A 258 3.70 -0.68 -1.90
N ALA A 259 3.69 -1.47 -0.85
CA ALA A 259 4.47 -2.70 -0.80
C ALA A 259 3.78 -3.78 0.02
N GLY A 260 4.19 -5.03 -0.18
CA GLY A 260 3.62 -6.14 0.58
C GLY A 260 4.51 -7.37 0.55
N CYS A 261 4.43 -8.17 1.62
CA CYS A 261 5.17 -9.41 1.78
C CYS A 261 4.19 -10.59 1.94
N HIS A 262 4.42 -11.65 1.16
CA HIS A 262 3.64 -12.88 1.15
C HIS A 262 4.59 -14.08 1.14
N GLY A 263 5.12 -14.40 2.31
CA GLY A 263 6.10 -15.45 2.54
C GLY A 263 7.34 -15.23 1.68
N LEU A 264 7.60 -16.15 0.74
CA LEU A 264 8.70 -16.07 -0.21
C LEU A 264 8.50 -15.05 -1.34
N TYR A 265 7.36 -14.37 -1.42
CA TYR A 265 7.04 -13.44 -2.50
C TYR A 265 6.76 -12.04 -1.94
N GLY A 266 6.89 -11.03 -2.78
CA GLY A 266 6.44 -9.69 -2.41
C GLY A 266 6.60 -8.69 -3.53
N PHE A 267 6.22 -7.45 -3.26
CA PHE A 267 6.25 -6.40 -4.28
C PHE A 267 6.55 -5.03 -3.69
N ILE A 268 7.04 -4.14 -4.55
CA ILE A 268 7.11 -2.70 -4.33
C ILE A 268 6.46 -2.03 -5.53
N PHE A 269 5.61 -1.06 -5.28
CA PHE A 269 5.04 -0.16 -6.27
C PHE A 269 5.44 1.27 -5.91
N SER A 270 5.73 2.07 -6.94
CA SER A 270 6.04 3.48 -6.81
C SER A 270 5.16 4.32 -7.74
N ASP A 271 4.63 5.42 -7.21
CA ASP A 271 3.97 6.48 -7.96
C ASP A 271 4.48 7.83 -7.47
N LEU A 272 5.47 8.37 -8.18
CA LEU A 272 6.05 9.67 -7.88
C LEU A 272 5.35 10.81 -8.63
N ILE A 273 4.27 10.51 -9.35
CA ILE A 273 3.60 11.44 -10.28
C ILE A 273 4.55 11.82 -11.42
N GLU A 274 5.42 12.80 -11.17
CA GLU A 274 6.52 13.22 -12.02
C GLU A 274 7.75 13.39 -11.14
N HIS A 275 8.87 12.78 -11.54
CA HIS A 275 10.09 12.87 -10.76
C HIS A 275 11.29 13.24 -11.61
N ASP A 276 11.89 14.39 -11.28
CA ASP A 276 13.15 14.84 -11.88
C ASP A 276 14.34 14.38 -11.03
N TYR A 277 15.31 13.76 -11.70
CA TYR A 277 16.57 13.33 -11.11
C TYR A 277 17.75 13.66 -12.03
N VAL A 278 18.93 13.78 -11.45
CA VAL A 278 20.14 14.20 -12.15
C VAL A 278 21.15 13.06 -12.17
N ILE A 279 21.60 12.69 -13.38
CA ILE A 279 22.73 11.78 -13.57
C ILE A 279 23.96 12.60 -13.94
N GLN A 280 25.04 12.45 -13.18
CA GLN A 280 26.35 12.99 -13.52
C GLN A 280 27.23 11.91 -14.12
N ARG A 281 27.89 12.21 -15.25
CA ARG A 281 28.80 11.30 -15.95
C ARG A 281 29.90 12.05 -16.67
N ASP A 282 31.02 11.39 -16.94
CA ASP A 282 32.04 11.94 -17.83
C ASP A 282 31.43 12.20 -19.22
N LEU A 283 31.78 13.33 -19.83
CA LEU A 283 31.25 13.70 -21.15
C LEU A 283 31.58 12.62 -22.18
N GLY A 284 30.54 12.03 -22.76
CA GLY A 284 30.67 11.00 -23.79
C GLY A 284 31.00 11.58 -25.16
N ASN A 285 31.36 10.68 -26.10
CA ASN A 285 31.58 11.05 -27.50
C ASN A 285 30.29 11.41 -28.25
N VAL A 286 29.14 10.96 -27.72
CA VAL A 286 27.82 11.24 -28.30
C VAL A 286 27.17 12.36 -27.50
N SER A 287 26.76 13.43 -28.19
CA SER A 287 26.06 14.56 -27.56
C SER A 287 24.67 14.13 -27.09
N THR A 288 24.34 14.47 -25.85
CA THR A 288 23.02 14.25 -25.26
C THR A 288 22.08 15.38 -25.67
N SER A 289 20.97 15.05 -26.33
CA SER A 289 19.90 16.00 -26.65
C SER A 289 18.72 15.85 -25.70
N THR A 290 18.04 16.96 -25.41
CA THR A 290 16.76 16.93 -24.69
C THR A 290 15.67 16.26 -25.53
N GLY A 291 14.68 15.68 -24.86
CA GLY A 291 13.58 14.96 -25.51
C GLY A 291 13.26 13.59 -24.89
N PRO A 292 12.20 12.92 -25.36
CA PRO A 292 11.77 11.64 -24.82
C PRO A 292 12.79 10.52 -25.12
N GLU A 293 13.22 9.80 -24.09
CA GLU A 293 14.03 8.57 -24.22
C GLU A 293 13.13 7.33 -24.29
N THR A 294 12.08 7.31 -23.47
CA THR A 294 11.05 6.26 -23.44
C THR A 294 9.69 6.92 -23.26
N ARG A 295 8.62 6.11 -23.23
CA ARG A 295 7.28 6.61 -22.93
C ARG A 295 7.16 7.22 -21.52
N THR A 296 7.94 6.72 -20.56
CA THR A 296 7.92 7.21 -19.16
C THR A 296 9.02 8.23 -18.90
N ARG A 297 10.07 8.29 -19.73
CA ARG A 297 11.30 9.04 -19.45
C ARG A 297 11.64 10.08 -20.50
N THR A 298 11.95 11.29 -20.05
CA THR A 298 12.37 12.42 -20.91
C THR A 298 13.64 13.07 -20.36
N ILE A 299 14.62 13.37 -21.22
CA ILE A 299 15.72 14.27 -20.87
C ILE A 299 15.21 15.70 -20.93
N VAL A 300 15.21 16.37 -19.77
CA VAL A 300 14.69 17.73 -19.61
C VAL A 300 15.78 18.77 -19.81
N ASP A 301 16.98 18.52 -19.28
CA ASP A 301 18.08 19.47 -19.30
C ASP A 301 19.43 18.75 -19.36
N VAL A 302 20.42 19.38 -20.00
CA VAL A 302 21.79 18.89 -20.12
C VAL A 302 22.75 20.04 -19.89
N GLN A 303 23.54 19.94 -18.82
CA GLN A 303 24.56 20.92 -18.47
C GLN A 303 25.94 20.27 -18.50
N THR A 304 26.97 21.04 -18.84
CA THR A 304 28.36 20.57 -18.78
C THR A 304 29.17 21.47 -17.87
N ARG A 305 30.00 20.88 -17.01
CA ARG A 305 30.95 21.60 -16.16
C ARG A 305 32.34 20.99 -16.30
N LYS A 306 33.36 21.83 -16.24
CA LYS A 306 34.75 21.37 -16.25
C LYS A 306 35.24 21.21 -14.81
N GLU A 307 35.62 19.99 -14.43
CA GLU A 307 36.26 19.69 -13.15
C GLU A 307 37.69 19.20 -13.40
N GLY A 308 38.62 20.15 -13.32
CA GLY A 308 40.04 19.90 -13.61
C GLY A 308 40.25 19.46 -15.08
N PRO A 309 40.85 18.27 -15.33
CA PRO A 309 41.07 17.78 -16.68
C PRO A 309 39.83 17.14 -17.33
N LYS A 310 38.78 16.85 -16.53
CA LYS A 310 37.57 16.17 -17.01
C LYS A 310 36.44 17.17 -17.23
N THR A 311 35.63 16.92 -18.25
CA THR A 311 34.34 17.58 -18.43
C THR A 311 33.26 16.62 -17.98
N ILE A 312 32.48 17.02 -16.97
CA ILE A 312 31.34 16.26 -16.45
C ILE A 312 30.08 16.80 -17.10
N GLU A 313 29.25 15.90 -17.61
CA GLU A 313 27.90 16.14 -18.10
C GLU A 313 26.91 15.81 -16.97
N SER A 314 26.00 16.74 -16.70
CA SER A 314 24.89 16.62 -15.78
C SER A 314 23.60 16.57 -16.59
N VAL A 315 22.94 15.42 -16.60
CA VAL A 315 21.72 15.17 -17.38
C VAL A 315 20.53 15.07 -16.43
N THR A 316 19.62 16.02 -16.52
CA THR A 316 18.36 16.02 -15.77
C THR A 316 17.33 15.24 -16.56
N LYS A 317 16.75 14.22 -15.93
CA LYS A 317 15.74 13.33 -16.52
C LYS A 317 14.47 13.37 -15.68
N ARG A 318 13.33 13.34 -16.36
CA ARG A 318 11.99 13.19 -15.77
C ARG A 318 11.46 11.79 -15.97
N GLU A 319 10.92 11.19 -14.92
CA GLU A 319 10.10 9.99 -14.97
C GLU A 319 8.62 10.33 -14.74
N LEU A 320 7.74 9.68 -15.49
CA LEU A 320 6.29 9.79 -15.37
C LEU A 320 5.70 8.48 -14.84
N TYR A 321 4.69 8.60 -13.99
CA TYR A 321 4.07 7.47 -13.32
C TYR A 321 2.56 7.38 -13.59
N SER A 322 2.01 6.17 -13.49
CA SER A 322 0.57 5.93 -13.45
C SER A 322 0.11 5.57 -12.04
N THR A 323 -1.17 5.76 -11.77
CA THR A 323 -1.79 5.33 -10.51
C THR A 323 -1.67 3.83 -10.25
N TRP A 324 -1.81 3.44 -8.99
CA TRP A 324 -1.87 2.06 -8.51
C TRP A 324 -2.88 1.25 -9.31
N PHE A 325 -4.14 1.70 -9.39
CA PHE A 325 -5.20 0.97 -10.09
C PHE A 325 -4.83 0.65 -11.54
N LEU A 326 -4.30 1.65 -12.25
CA LEU A 326 -3.87 1.50 -13.64
C LEU A 326 -2.69 0.53 -13.78
N ALA A 327 -1.72 0.57 -12.88
CA ALA A 327 -0.55 -0.31 -12.90
C ALA A 327 -0.85 -1.75 -12.45
N SER A 328 -1.68 -1.91 -11.42
CA SER A 328 -1.98 -3.19 -10.79
C SER A 328 -2.93 -4.03 -11.63
N ASP A 329 -3.90 -3.41 -12.30
CA ASP A 329 -4.98 -4.14 -12.97
C ASP A 329 -4.95 -4.04 -14.50
N VAL A 330 -4.72 -2.84 -15.03
CA VAL A 330 -4.92 -2.54 -16.46
C VAL A 330 -3.63 -2.67 -17.28
N ALA A 331 -2.48 -2.35 -16.69
CA ALA A 331 -1.22 -2.27 -17.42
C ALA A 331 -0.81 -3.60 -18.07
N VAL A 332 -0.25 -3.51 -19.26
CA VAL A 332 0.40 -4.63 -19.97
C VAL A 332 1.91 -4.58 -19.79
N LEU A 333 2.61 -5.65 -20.19
CA LEU A 333 4.06 -5.63 -20.22
C LEU A 333 4.58 -4.71 -21.34
N PRO A 334 5.75 -4.04 -21.15
CA PRO A 334 6.37 -3.24 -22.19
C PRO A 334 6.64 -4.01 -23.48
N SER A 335 6.74 -3.28 -24.60
CA SER A 335 7.05 -3.85 -25.93
C SER A 335 8.28 -4.75 -25.94
N ASP A 336 9.30 -4.38 -25.16
CA ASP A 336 10.56 -5.13 -25.07
C ASP A 336 10.37 -6.54 -24.50
N TYR A 337 9.33 -6.75 -23.70
CA TYR A 337 8.92 -8.08 -23.25
C TYR A 337 8.07 -8.76 -24.33
N THR A 338 7.01 -8.11 -24.79
CA THR A 338 6.01 -8.74 -25.68
C THR A 338 6.57 -9.15 -27.04
N GLN A 339 7.61 -8.47 -27.53
CA GLN A 339 8.31 -8.83 -28.77
C GLN A 339 9.26 -10.04 -28.63
N SER A 340 9.57 -10.47 -27.40
CA SER A 340 10.54 -11.53 -27.13
C SER A 340 9.93 -12.64 -26.30
N LYS A 341 9.67 -13.79 -26.94
CA LYS A 341 9.22 -15.01 -26.22
C LYS A 341 10.16 -15.40 -25.07
N ARG A 342 11.48 -15.17 -25.22
CA ARG A 342 12.45 -15.43 -24.15
C ARG A 342 12.21 -14.52 -22.94
N ARG A 343 11.97 -13.23 -23.17
CA ARG A 343 11.69 -12.26 -22.08
C ARG A 343 10.34 -12.50 -21.43
N LEU A 344 9.31 -12.89 -22.19
CA LEU A 344 8.03 -13.32 -21.61
C LEU A 344 8.23 -14.54 -20.68
N LYS A 345 9.07 -15.50 -21.07
CA LYS A 345 9.39 -16.66 -20.22
C LYS A 345 10.21 -16.35 -18.97
N SER A 346 10.88 -15.19 -18.92
CA SER A 346 11.61 -14.75 -17.73
C SER A 346 10.79 -13.87 -16.80
N VAL A 347 9.53 -13.56 -17.12
CA VAL A 347 8.64 -12.88 -16.18
C VAL A 347 8.22 -13.88 -15.11
N THR A 348 8.41 -13.52 -13.84
CA THR A 348 8.00 -14.41 -12.75
C THR A 348 6.47 -14.60 -12.75
N PRO A 349 5.96 -15.83 -12.57
CA PRO A 349 4.54 -16.07 -12.37
C PRO A 349 3.99 -15.38 -11.10
N ALA A 350 4.85 -14.95 -10.17
CA ALA A 350 4.47 -14.17 -8.99
C ALA A 350 3.71 -12.90 -9.38
N LEU A 351 4.09 -12.22 -10.47
CA LEU A 351 3.38 -11.03 -10.94
C LEU A 351 1.90 -11.34 -11.27
N SER A 352 1.65 -12.47 -11.94
CA SER A 352 0.26 -12.90 -12.25
C SER A 352 -0.50 -13.29 -10.99
N CYS A 353 0.17 -13.95 -10.04
CA CYS A 353 -0.43 -14.38 -8.78
C CYS A 353 -0.75 -13.21 -7.84
N LEU A 354 0.11 -12.18 -7.79
CA LEU A 354 -0.13 -10.94 -7.06
C LEU A 354 -1.34 -10.19 -7.62
N ARG A 355 -1.40 -10.01 -8.94
CA ARG A 355 -2.59 -9.41 -9.59
C ARG A 355 -3.87 -10.18 -9.29
N ALA A 356 -3.78 -11.51 -9.29
CA ALA A 356 -4.92 -12.36 -8.96
C ALA A 356 -5.31 -12.26 -7.49
N LEU A 357 -4.34 -12.14 -6.59
CA LEU A 357 -4.58 -11.95 -5.17
C LEU A 357 -5.30 -10.62 -4.92
N TRP A 358 -4.87 -9.55 -5.58
CA TRP A 358 -5.51 -8.24 -5.45
C TRP A 358 -6.95 -8.25 -5.96
N GLU A 359 -7.21 -8.81 -7.15
CA GLU A 359 -8.59 -8.94 -7.64
C GLU A 359 -9.42 -9.86 -6.74
N PHE A 360 -8.87 -10.97 -6.26
CA PHE A 360 -9.56 -11.85 -5.33
C PHE A 360 -9.96 -11.10 -4.05
N MET A 361 -9.03 -10.35 -3.45
CA MET A 361 -9.30 -9.55 -2.25
C MET A 361 -10.38 -8.50 -2.51
N GLN A 362 -10.38 -7.84 -3.67
CA GLN A 362 -11.45 -6.90 -4.03
C GLN A 362 -12.81 -7.59 -4.11
N LEU A 363 -12.88 -8.78 -4.72
CA LEU A 363 -14.12 -9.56 -4.85
C LEU A 363 -14.60 -10.18 -3.53
N GLN A 364 -13.71 -10.33 -2.55
CA GLN A 364 -13.95 -11.03 -1.29
C GLN A 364 -13.80 -10.11 -0.06
N ASN A 365 -13.98 -8.80 -0.25
CA ASN A 365 -13.94 -7.78 0.81
C ASN A 365 -12.68 -7.84 1.69
N GLY A 366 -11.51 -7.90 1.05
CA GLY A 366 -10.19 -7.92 1.69
C GLY A 366 -9.74 -9.31 2.17
N ARG A 367 -10.57 -10.35 2.07
CA ARG A 367 -10.20 -11.71 2.49
C ARG A 367 -9.23 -12.35 1.49
N VAL A 368 -8.29 -13.12 2.01
CA VAL A 368 -7.37 -13.95 1.21
C VAL A 368 -7.94 -15.35 0.93
N PRO A 369 -7.51 -16.04 -0.13
CA PRO A 369 -7.93 -17.41 -0.41
C PRO A 369 -7.58 -18.37 0.74
N SER A 370 -8.55 -19.14 1.23
CA SER A 370 -8.33 -20.06 2.36
C SER A 370 -9.01 -21.42 2.23
N ASN A 371 -10.06 -21.53 1.40
CA ASN A 371 -10.82 -22.77 1.21
C ASN A 371 -10.78 -23.27 -0.25
N ARG A 372 -11.28 -24.49 -0.48
CA ARG A 372 -11.23 -25.15 -1.80
C ARG A 372 -11.89 -24.33 -2.92
N ASP A 373 -13.00 -23.66 -2.63
CA ASP A 373 -13.72 -22.85 -3.63
C ASP A 373 -12.94 -21.58 -3.96
N ASP A 374 -12.30 -20.96 -2.95
CA ASP A 374 -11.39 -19.84 -3.15
C ASP A 374 -10.21 -20.23 -4.02
N LEU A 375 -9.62 -21.41 -3.80
CA LEU A 375 -8.49 -21.90 -4.59
C LEU A 375 -8.88 -22.05 -6.07
N LYS A 376 -10.10 -22.52 -6.34
CA LYS A 376 -10.63 -22.62 -7.70
C LYS A 376 -10.80 -21.25 -8.33
N MET A 377 -11.43 -20.32 -7.61
CA MET A 377 -11.63 -18.94 -8.06
C MET A 377 -10.30 -18.23 -8.31
N PHE A 378 -9.37 -18.30 -7.35
CA PHE A 378 -8.02 -17.73 -7.49
C PHE A 378 -7.29 -18.30 -8.69
N THR A 379 -7.35 -19.61 -8.93
CA THR A 379 -6.70 -20.24 -10.10
C THR A 379 -7.28 -19.70 -11.41
N GLN A 380 -8.60 -19.48 -11.48
CA GLN A 380 -9.26 -18.88 -12.65
C GLN A 380 -8.78 -17.44 -12.88
N ILE A 381 -8.77 -16.62 -11.82
CA ILE A 381 -8.29 -15.23 -11.88
C ILE A 381 -6.81 -15.20 -12.28
N ALA A 382 -5.96 -16.02 -11.67
CA ALA A 382 -4.54 -16.11 -11.99
C ALA A 382 -4.31 -16.48 -13.46
N THR A 383 -5.07 -17.44 -14.00
CA THR A 383 -5.00 -17.80 -15.42
C THR A 383 -5.40 -16.63 -16.32
N GLN A 384 -6.45 -15.89 -15.95
CA GLN A 384 -6.91 -14.71 -16.68
C GLN A 384 -5.87 -13.58 -16.65
N LYS A 385 -5.31 -13.24 -15.48
CA LYS A 385 -4.27 -12.21 -15.34
C LYS A 385 -2.98 -12.59 -16.08
N HIS A 386 -2.62 -13.85 -16.03
CA HIS A 386 -1.45 -14.37 -16.76
C HIS A 386 -1.63 -14.21 -18.27
N LYS A 387 -2.81 -14.54 -18.79
CA LYS A 387 -3.17 -14.32 -20.20
C LYS A 387 -3.22 -12.84 -20.56
N ALA A 388 -3.75 -11.98 -19.69
CA ALA A 388 -3.82 -10.54 -19.92
C ALA A 388 -2.42 -9.89 -20.04
N LEU A 389 -1.42 -10.42 -19.34
CA LEU A 389 -0.02 -10.03 -19.48
C LEU A 389 0.66 -10.60 -20.75
N GLY A 390 -0.04 -11.44 -21.54
CA GLY A 390 0.52 -12.09 -22.73
C GLY A 390 1.53 -13.19 -22.41
N LEU A 391 1.51 -13.73 -21.19
CA LEU A 391 2.49 -14.72 -20.74
C LEU A 391 2.16 -16.13 -21.25
N PRO A 392 3.17 -16.96 -21.59
CA PRO A 392 2.95 -18.33 -22.05
C PRO A 392 2.37 -19.20 -20.93
N SER A 393 1.28 -19.92 -21.22
CA SER A 393 0.56 -20.73 -20.24
C SER A 393 1.43 -21.78 -19.54
N GLU A 394 2.51 -22.24 -20.17
CA GLU A 394 3.45 -23.19 -19.55
C GLU A 394 4.26 -22.60 -18.39
N THR A 395 4.28 -21.27 -18.23
CA THR A 395 5.05 -20.60 -17.15
C THR A 395 4.27 -20.53 -15.85
N LEU A 396 2.93 -20.53 -15.87
CA LEU A 396 2.08 -20.62 -14.69
C LEU A 396 1.80 -22.07 -14.31
N ARG A 397 2.78 -22.71 -13.64
CA ARG A 397 2.66 -24.12 -13.23
C ARG A 397 1.79 -24.29 -11.97
N PRO A 398 1.02 -25.39 -11.85
CA PRO A 398 0.22 -25.68 -10.65
C PRO A 398 1.02 -25.70 -9.34
N GLU A 399 2.27 -26.16 -9.38
CA GLU A 399 3.17 -26.20 -8.22
C GLU A 399 3.51 -24.79 -7.73
N PHE A 400 3.68 -23.85 -8.66
CA PHE A 400 3.93 -22.45 -8.33
C PHE A 400 2.71 -21.83 -7.65
N LEU A 401 1.51 -22.03 -8.21
CA LEU A 401 0.26 -21.55 -7.61
C LEU A 401 0.08 -22.07 -6.19
N ARG A 402 0.33 -23.38 -5.97
CA ARG A 402 0.25 -24.00 -4.64
C ARG A 402 1.26 -23.37 -3.68
N SER A 403 2.51 -23.21 -4.11
CA SER A 403 3.56 -22.57 -3.31
C SER A 403 3.19 -21.14 -2.93
N PHE A 404 2.73 -20.34 -3.89
CA PHE A 404 2.28 -18.96 -3.67
C PHE A 404 1.16 -18.89 -2.63
N LEU A 405 0.12 -19.71 -2.79
CA LEU A 405 -1.03 -19.75 -1.89
C LEU A 405 -0.64 -20.19 -0.47
N GLN A 406 0.28 -21.14 -0.32
CA GLN A 406 0.79 -21.58 0.99
C GLN A 406 1.60 -20.51 1.72
N ASN A 407 2.15 -19.53 1.00
CA ASN A 407 2.96 -18.45 1.56
C ASN A 407 2.14 -17.21 1.93
N LEU A 408 0.86 -17.15 1.58
CA LEU A 408 0.02 -15.99 1.88
C LEU A 408 0.00 -15.70 3.39
N VAL A 409 -0.06 -14.41 3.72
CA VAL A 409 -0.12 -13.89 5.11
C VAL A 409 1.13 -14.18 5.95
N SER A 410 2.10 -14.95 5.44
CA SER A 410 3.34 -15.24 6.14
C SER A 410 4.35 -14.11 5.97
N GLU A 411 5.11 -13.82 7.02
CA GLU A 411 6.21 -12.85 7.00
C GLU A 411 7.53 -13.58 7.18
N ILE A 412 8.43 -13.41 6.21
CA ILE A 412 9.76 -14.00 6.25
C ILE A 412 10.77 -12.86 6.34
N SER A 413 11.51 -12.80 7.44
CA SER A 413 12.46 -11.71 7.74
C SER A 413 13.45 -11.44 6.60
N PRO A 414 14.10 -12.44 5.96
CA PRO A 414 14.93 -12.20 4.77
C PRO A 414 14.22 -11.47 3.63
N VAL A 415 12.95 -11.80 3.35
CA VAL A 415 12.18 -11.18 2.27
C VAL A 415 11.81 -9.74 2.64
N ALA A 416 11.38 -9.53 3.89
CA ALA A 416 11.13 -8.21 4.44
C ALA A 416 12.38 -7.32 4.37
N ALA A 417 13.57 -7.87 4.67
CA ALA A 417 14.83 -7.13 4.62
C ALA A 417 15.23 -6.74 3.19
N ILE A 418 15.07 -7.65 2.22
CA ILE A 418 15.35 -7.37 0.80
C ILE A 418 14.43 -6.26 0.28
N LEU A 419 13.11 -6.44 0.43
CA LEU A 419 12.12 -5.49 -0.07
C LEU A 419 12.18 -4.15 0.68
N GLY A 420 12.29 -4.20 2.01
CA GLY A 420 12.36 -3.01 2.85
C GLY A 420 13.64 -2.21 2.65
N GLY A 421 14.77 -2.88 2.43
CA GLY A 421 16.03 -2.24 2.04
C GLY A 421 15.94 -1.58 0.67
N GLN A 422 15.40 -2.29 -0.34
CA GLN A 422 15.26 -1.74 -1.68
C GLN A 422 14.31 -0.54 -1.74
N LEU A 423 13.15 -0.62 -1.05
CA LEU A 423 12.18 0.48 -0.99
C LEU A 423 12.77 1.69 -0.27
N ALA A 424 13.38 1.50 0.91
CA ALA A 424 13.96 2.62 1.66
C ALA A 424 15.10 3.28 0.87
N GLN A 425 15.93 2.50 0.17
CA GLN A 425 16.97 3.05 -0.70
C GLN A 425 16.38 3.87 -1.86
N ASP A 426 15.28 3.42 -2.46
CA ASP A 426 14.60 4.19 -3.50
C ASP A 426 14.04 5.51 -2.98
N VAL A 427 13.42 5.49 -1.79
CA VAL A 427 12.94 6.70 -1.09
C VAL A 427 14.07 7.70 -0.86
N ILE A 428 15.22 7.22 -0.36
CA ILE A 428 16.42 8.06 -0.15
C ILE A 428 16.92 8.64 -1.48
N ASN A 429 16.95 7.84 -2.54
CA ASN A 429 17.37 8.28 -3.87
C ASN A 429 16.41 9.34 -4.46
N VAL A 430 15.10 9.17 -4.26
CA VAL A 430 14.06 10.12 -4.68
C VAL A 430 14.20 11.44 -3.92
N LEU A 431 14.41 11.40 -2.60
CA LEU A 431 14.67 12.61 -1.83
C LEU A 431 15.97 13.31 -2.28
N GLY A 432 17.01 12.53 -2.58
CA GLY A 432 18.29 13.05 -3.07
C GLY A 432 18.23 13.60 -4.50
N GLN A 433 17.34 13.07 -5.35
CA GLN A 433 17.25 13.33 -6.80
C GLN A 433 18.54 12.99 -7.56
N THR A 434 19.30 12.01 -7.08
CA THR A 434 20.64 11.68 -7.59
C THR A 434 20.68 10.38 -8.42
N GLN A 435 19.60 9.61 -8.44
CA GLN A 435 19.54 8.32 -9.13
C GLN A 435 18.18 8.10 -9.78
N GLN A 436 18.15 7.18 -10.74
CA GLN A 436 16.90 6.75 -11.35
C GLN A 436 16.05 6.00 -10.31
N PRO A 437 14.78 6.41 -10.10
CA PRO A 437 13.87 5.72 -9.19
C PRO A 437 13.33 4.41 -9.77
N ILE A 438 12.71 3.59 -8.91
CA ILE A 438 11.92 2.42 -9.29
C ILE A 438 10.84 2.81 -10.30
N GLN A 439 10.69 2.01 -11.37
CA GLN A 439 9.77 2.22 -12.48
C GLN A 439 9.05 0.91 -12.88
N ASN A 440 7.80 0.71 -12.48
CA ASN A 440 7.16 1.25 -11.29
C ASN A 440 6.75 0.13 -10.33
N MET A 441 6.91 -1.13 -10.74
CA MET A 441 6.57 -2.33 -9.97
C MET A 441 7.80 -3.23 -9.86
N VAL A 442 8.25 -3.54 -8.65
CA VAL A 442 9.22 -4.60 -8.38
C VAL A 442 8.45 -5.81 -7.86
N VAL A 443 8.78 -6.99 -8.35
CA VAL A 443 8.27 -8.26 -7.82
C VAL A 443 9.45 -9.11 -7.38
N PHE A 444 9.42 -9.52 -6.12
CA PHE A 444 10.37 -10.45 -5.55
C PHE A 444 9.81 -11.88 -5.61
N ASP A 445 10.64 -12.80 -6.10
CA ASP A 445 10.38 -14.24 -6.15
C ASP A 445 11.49 -14.98 -5.40
N GLY A 446 11.19 -15.44 -4.19
CA GLY A 446 12.12 -16.18 -3.34
C GLY A 446 12.48 -17.58 -3.86
N THR A 447 11.82 -18.06 -4.92
CA THR A 447 12.21 -19.30 -5.61
C THR A 447 13.45 -19.07 -6.46
N THR A 448 13.50 -17.94 -7.17
CA THR A 448 14.64 -17.55 -8.01
C THR A 448 15.61 -16.63 -7.28
N MET A 449 15.19 -16.08 -6.13
CA MET A 449 15.91 -15.05 -5.36
C MET A 449 16.15 -13.77 -6.18
N GLU A 450 15.18 -13.40 -7.03
CA GLU A 450 15.26 -12.22 -7.89
C GLU A 450 14.19 -11.19 -7.51
N ALA A 451 14.56 -9.91 -7.54
CA ALA A 451 13.65 -8.77 -7.43
C ALA A 451 13.61 -8.04 -8.79
N LEU A 452 12.72 -8.47 -9.68
CA LEU A 452 12.65 -7.93 -11.04
C LEU A 452 11.72 -6.73 -11.10
N MET A 453 12.16 -5.69 -11.81
CA MET A 453 11.38 -4.48 -12.05
C MET A 453 10.63 -4.57 -13.37
N TYR A 454 9.35 -4.21 -13.34
CA TYR A 454 8.43 -4.16 -14.46
C TYR A 454 7.82 -2.75 -14.55
N PRO A 455 8.13 -1.98 -15.61
CA PRO A 455 7.44 -0.72 -15.90
C PRO A 455 6.01 -1.01 -16.37
N LEU A 456 5.04 -0.96 -15.46
CA LEU A 456 3.65 -1.31 -15.69
C LEU A 456 2.81 -0.03 -15.81
N HIS A 457 2.64 0.44 -17.04
CA HIS A 457 1.82 1.59 -17.39
C HIS A 457 0.86 1.24 -18.54
N PRO A 458 -0.46 1.40 -18.38
CA PRO A 458 -1.39 1.22 -19.50
C PRO A 458 -1.20 2.32 -20.53
N GLU A 459 -1.69 2.16 -21.76
CA GLU A 459 -1.70 3.23 -22.77
C GLU A 459 -2.48 4.48 -22.31
N GLY A 460 -2.06 5.66 -22.75
CA GLY A 460 -2.68 6.95 -22.39
C GLY A 460 -1.78 7.88 -21.56
N SER A 461 -2.42 8.86 -20.91
CA SER A 461 -1.79 9.92 -20.12
C SER A 461 -1.06 9.38 -18.88
N LEU A 462 0.05 10.03 -18.52
CA LEU A 462 0.90 9.71 -17.35
C LEU A 462 1.26 10.98 -16.59
N GLY A 463 1.77 10.83 -15.38
CA GLY A 463 2.18 11.95 -14.53
C GLY A 463 1.01 12.81 -14.10
N ALA A 464 1.22 14.13 -13.96
CA ALA A 464 0.22 15.04 -13.45
C ALA A 464 -1.05 15.12 -14.32
N SER A 465 -0.91 14.80 -15.62
CA SER A 465 -2.01 14.85 -16.58
C SER A 465 -3.18 13.92 -16.24
N GLN A 466 -2.94 12.83 -15.47
CA GLN A 466 -3.99 11.91 -15.04
C GLN A 466 -4.99 12.51 -14.03
N LEU A 467 -4.67 13.64 -13.41
CA LEU A 467 -5.61 14.39 -12.53
C LEU A 467 -6.34 15.50 -13.28
N THR A 468 -5.75 16.02 -14.36
CA THR A 468 -6.27 17.16 -15.12
C THR A 468 -7.13 16.75 -16.30
N ASP A 469 -7.03 15.50 -16.75
CA ASP A 469 -7.98 14.91 -17.69
C ASP A 469 -9.36 14.82 -17.00
N HIS A 470 -10.18 15.85 -17.17
CA HIS A 470 -11.59 15.91 -16.76
C HIS A 470 -12.49 14.88 -17.49
N THR A 471 -11.92 13.84 -18.08
CA THR A 471 -12.63 12.70 -18.69
C THR A 471 -12.89 11.60 -17.67
N VAL A 472 -13.10 11.95 -16.39
CA VAL A 472 -13.81 11.07 -15.47
C VAL A 472 -15.27 11.05 -15.94
N PRO A 473 -15.80 9.94 -16.48
CA PRO A 473 -17.21 9.87 -16.76
C PRO A 473 -17.92 9.98 -15.41
N ASN A 474 -18.75 11.01 -15.27
CA ASN A 474 -19.71 11.09 -14.18
C ASN A 474 -20.37 9.71 -14.03
N GLY A 475 -20.40 9.21 -12.79
CA GLY A 475 -20.76 7.84 -12.47
C GLY A 475 -22.00 7.34 -13.20
N GLY A 476 -21.94 6.09 -13.67
CA GLY A 476 -23.12 5.33 -14.06
C GLY A 476 -23.09 4.57 -15.38
N THR A 477 -22.01 4.56 -16.17
CA THR A 477 -21.96 3.79 -17.44
C THR A 477 -20.89 2.71 -17.43
N PRO A 478 -21.23 1.43 -17.68
CA PRO A 478 -20.24 0.37 -17.83
C PRO A 478 -19.41 0.60 -19.10
N MET A 479 -18.10 0.44 -18.99
CA MET A 479 -17.16 0.42 -20.11
C MET A 479 -17.50 -0.77 -21.03
N LEU A 480 -18.14 -0.50 -22.17
CA LEU A 480 -18.31 -1.50 -23.23
C LEU A 480 -16.97 -1.61 -23.98
N LEU A 481 -16.33 -2.78 -23.90
CA LEU A 481 -15.15 -3.10 -24.71
C LEU A 481 -15.53 -3.06 -26.20
N GLY A 482 -14.94 -2.14 -26.95
CA GLY A 482 -15.12 -2.05 -28.40
C GLY A 482 -14.42 -3.22 -29.10
N SER A 483 -15.20 -4.18 -29.58
CA SER A 483 -14.80 -5.12 -30.64
C SER A 483 -15.06 -4.48 -32.00
N GLY A 484 -14.01 -4.27 -32.79
CA GLY A 484 -14.13 -3.74 -34.15
C GLY A 484 -14.74 -4.74 -35.13
N MET A 485 -15.75 -4.31 -35.88
CA MET A 485 -16.03 -4.70 -37.27
C MET A 485 -17.00 -3.68 -37.94
N ASP A 486 -16.53 -3.08 -39.03
CA ASP A 486 -17.17 -2.60 -40.25
C ASP A 486 -18.58 -1.93 -40.27
N ALA A 487 -18.56 -0.62 -40.58
CA ALA A 487 -19.32 0.16 -41.58
C ALA A 487 -20.82 -0.09 -41.93
N LEU A 488 -21.65 0.91 -41.56
CA LEU A 488 -22.78 1.61 -42.28
C LEU A 488 -24.16 0.90 -42.50
N PRO A 489 -25.28 1.64 -42.77
CA PRO A 489 -25.77 2.92 -42.21
C PRO A 489 -27.31 2.97 -41.88
N LEU A 490 -27.71 4.04 -41.19
CA LEU A 490 -29.06 4.69 -41.15
C LEU A 490 -30.27 4.03 -40.45
N GLY A 491 -30.81 4.73 -39.44
CA GLY A 491 -32.26 4.93 -39.30
C GLY A 491 -32.89 4.73 -37.91
N ILE A 492 -33.55 5.80 -37.43
CA ILE A 492 -34.76 5.86 -36.57
C ILE A 492 -34.58 6.25 -35.08
N ASP A 493 -35.45 7.20 -34.70
CA ASP A 493 -35.71 7.99 -33.47
C ASP A 493 -35.70 7.26 -32.10
N PRO A 494 -35.39 7.95 -30.98
CA PRO A 494 -35.40 7.38 -29.64
C PRO A 494 -36.70 7.75 -28.90
N THR A 495 -37.70 6.89 -28.96
CA THR A 495 -38.78 6.87 -27.97
C THR A 495 -39.26 5.44 -27.81
N VAL A 496 -39.15 4.90 -26.59
CA VAL A 496 -39.98 3.84 -25.96
C VAL A 496 -39.13 2.97 -25.01
N MET A 497 -39.72 2.68 -23.84
CA MET A 497 -39.31 1.75 -22.75
C MET A 497 -38.28 2.29 -21.74
N GLY A 498 -38.60 2.54 -20.46
CA GLY A 498 -39.79 2.18 -19.71
C GLY A 498 -39.78 0.72 -19.26
N ALA A 499 -39.47 0.52 -17.98
CA ALA A 499 -39.74 -0.65 -17.13
C ALA A 499 -38.96 -1.97 -17.39
N LEU A 500 -38.11 -2.29 -16.42
CA LEU A 500 -37.72 -3.67 -16.06
C LEU A 500 -38.97 -4.47 -15.63
N PRO A 501 -38.97 -5.81 -15.80
CA PRO A 501 -38.82 -6.61 -14.59
C PRO A 501 -37.98 -7.90 -14.74
N HIS A 502 -37.49 -8.34 -13.59
CA HIS A 502 -36.81 -9.61 -13.30
C HIS A 502 -37.58 -10.86 -13.76
N HIS A 503 -36.87 -11.92 -14.18
CA HIS A 503 -37.17 -13.29 -13.74
C HIS A 503 -36.04 -14.30 -14.00
N ASN A 504 -36.14 -15.39 -13.25
CA ASN A 504 -35.14 -16.40 -12.89
C ASN A 504 -35.48 -17.74 -13.58
N ASN A 505 -34.45 -18.50 -13.99
CA ASN A 505 -34.41 -19.93 -14.43
C ASN A 505 -35.00 -20.33 -15.83
N PRO A 506 -34.70 -21.54 -16.35
CA PRO A 506 -33.40 -22.12 -16.77
C PRO A 506 -33.43 -22.61 -18.26
N ILE A 507 -32.28 -22.74 -18.93
CA ILE A 507 -32.22 -23.09 -20.36
C ILE A 507 -32.28 -24.62 -20.58
N MET A 508 -33.27 -25.02 -21.39
CA MET A 508 -33.47 -26.32 -22.03
C MET A 508 -32.57 -26.49 -23.26
N ILE A 509 -32.07 -27.71 -23.47
CA ILE A 509 -31.35 -28.17 -24.66
C ILE A 509 -32.37 -28.58 -25.74
N PRO A 510 -32.16 -28.23 -27.02
CA PRO A 510 -32.71 -29.01 -28.13
C PRO A 510 -31.62 -29.51 -29.07
N GLY A 511 -31.58 -30.84 -29.27
CA GLY A 511 -30.84 -31.49 -30.34
C GLY A 511 -31.68 -31.69 -31.61
N GLY A 512 -31.00 -31.83 -32.75
CA GLY A 512 -31.57 -32.26 -34.03
C GLY A 512 -30.49 -32.35 -35.13
N LEU A 513 -30.10 -33.59 -35.47
CA LEU A 513 -29.18 -33.99 -36.56
C LEU A 513 -29.92 -34.09 -37.92
N PRO A 514 -29.18 -34.22 -39.05
CA PRO A 514 -28.93 -35.57 -39.65
C PRO A 514 -27.47 -35.74 -40.16
N GLN A 515 -26.74 -36.82 -39.86
CA GLN A 515 -26.75 -38.20 -40.39
C GLN A 515 -25.91 -38.42 -41.68
N ASN A 516 -24.78 -39.13 -41.57
CA ASN A 516 -24.32 -40.17 -42.51
C ASN A 516 -23.04 -40.89 -42.04
N GLY A 517 -23.04 -42.23 -42.14
CA GLY A 517 -21.82 -43.07 -42.13
C GLY A 517 -21.79 -44.20 -41.09
N ILE A 518 -22.30 -45.38 -41.45
CA ILE A 518 -22.38 -46.61 -40.63
C ILE A 518 -21.18 -47.53 -40.93
N MET A 519 -20.56 -48.12 -39.91
CA MET A 519 -20.12 -49.54 -39.90
C MET A 519 -20.12 -50.08 -38.47
N ALA A 520 -20.58 -51.33 -38.35
CA ALA A 520 -21.00 -52.01 -37.13
C ALA A 520 -20.03 -53.12 -36.68
N MET A 521 -20.45 -53.84 -35.62
CA MET A 521 -19.98 -55.11 -35.00
C MET A 521 -19.21 -54.87 -33.68
N SER A 522 -19.42 -55.55 -32.55
CA SER A 522 -20.46 -56.47 -32.01
C SER A 522 -20.04 -56.82 -30.56
N ASP A 523 -21.01 -57.15 -29.70
CA ASP A 523 -20.89 -57.53 -28.27
C ASP A 523 -19.99 -58.74 -27.96
N GLY A 524 -19.51 -58.82 -26.70
CA GLY A 524 -19.05 -60.09 -26.11
C GLY A 524 -18.19 -59.99 -24.84
N SER A 525 -18.81 -60.19 -23.67
CA SER A 525 -18.17 -60.47 -22.38
C SER A 525 -17.60 -61.90 -22.29
N LEU A 526 -16.42 -62.09 -21.68
CA LEU A 526 -16.12 -63.03 -20.56
C LEU A 526 -14.61 -63.36 -20.39
N ALA A 527 -14.16 -63.27 -19.12
CA ALA A 527 -13.16 -64.06 -18.39
C ALA A 527 -11.63 -63.88 -18.58
N ASN A 528 -10.98 -63.81 -17.40
CA ASN A 528 -9.54 -63.78 -17.06
C ASN A 528 -8.67 -64.86 -17.71
N PRO A 529 -7.33 -64.65 -17.71
CA PRO A 529 -6.51 -65.49 -16.85
C PRO A 529 -5.41 -64.76 -16.05
N ILE A 530 -5.06 -65.39 -14.93
CA ILE A 530 -4.02 -65.08 -13.95
C ILE A 530 -2.63 -65.29 -14.57
N GLN A 531 -1.68 -64.39 -14.29
CA GLN A 531 -0.27 -64.75 -14.09
C GLN A 531 0.47 -63.71 -13.21
N GLN A 532 1.00 -64.21 -12.08
CA GLN A 532 1.87 -63.54 -11.12
C GLN A 532 3.30 -63.41 -11.67
N TYR A 533 4.04 -62.34 -11.33
CA TYR A 533 5.46 -62.41 -10.95
C TYR A 533 5.91 -61.17 -10.14
N ASN A 534 6.83 -61.42 -9.21
CA ASN A 534 7.22 -60.72 -7.98
C ASN A 534 7.80 -59.28 -8.04
N PRO A 535 7.75 -58.54 -6.91
CA PRO A 535 8.55 -57.34 -6.66
C PRO A 535 9.96 -57.66 -6.10
N VAL A 536 10.94 -56.82 -6.47
CA VAL A 536 12.33 -56.88 -6.00
C VAL A 536 12.45 -56.25 -4.61
N GLN A 537 13.02 -57.00 -3.66
CA GLN A 537 13.39 -56.56 -2.30
C GLN A 537 14.81 -55.98 -2.26
N VAL A 538 14.98 -54.88 -1.51
CA VAL A 538 16.27 -54.29 -1.13
C VAL A 538 16.69 -54.88 0.24
N PRO A 539 17.95 -55.31 0.45
CA PRO A 539 18.36 -55.99 1.68
C PRO A 539 18.66 -55.04 2.86
N PRO A 540 18.51 -55.50 4.13
CA PRO A 540 18.75 -54.70 5.33
C PRO A 540 20.23 -54.69 5.78
N GLN A 541 20.69 -53.57 6.33
CA GLN A 541 21.97 -53.44 7.04
C GLN A 541 21.88 -53.98 8.48
N PRO A 542 22.95 -54.59 9.03
CA PRO A 542 22.97 -55.10 10.40
C PRO A 542 23.44 -54.06 11.43
N THR A 543 22.75 -54.04 12.57
CA THR A 543 23.12 -53.38 13.83
C THR A 543 24.16 -54.21 14.60
N GLN A 544 25.19 -53.57 15.15
CA GLN A 544 26.02 -54.08 16.24
C GLN A 544 26.30 -52.96 17.27
N GLU A 545 25.94 -53.21 18.53
CA GLU A 545 26.43 -52.50 19.72
C GLU A 545 27.55 -53.33 20.37
N HIS A 546 28.69 -52.71 20.71
CA HIS A 546 29.13 -52.46 22.09
C HIS A 546 30.61 -52.05 22.24
N THR A 547 30.82 -51.19 23.25
CA THR A 547 31.99 -50.99 24.14
C THR A 547 33.17 -50.07 23.75
N MET A 548 33.42 -49.12 24.69
CA MET A 548 34.51 -48.12 24.74
C MET A 548 35.90 -48.72 24.99
N PRO A 549 36.97 -47.93 24.78
CA PRO A 549 37.69 -47.46 25.97
C PRO A 549 38.11 -45.98 25.95
N THR A 550 38.08 -45.40 27.14
CA THR A 550 38.73 -44.15 27.61
C THR A 550 40.26 -44.16 27.44
N THR A 551 40.85 -43.05 26.99
CA THR A 551 42.05 -42.46 27.62
C THR A 551 42.20 -40.97 27.29
N ALA A 552 42.61 -40.19 28.29
CA ALA A 552 42.97 -38.77 28.33
C ALA A 552 43.93 -38.32 27.20
N GLY A 553 44.12 -37.06 26.83
CA GLY A 553 43.71 -35.76 27.34
C GLY A 553 44.67 -34.72 26.75
N GLN A 554 44.23 -33.48 26.51
CA GLN A 554 44.97 -32.22 26.69
C GLN A 554 44.27 -31.07 25.98
N SER A 555 44.01 -30.05 26.79
CA SER A 555 43.55 -28.71 26.48
C SER A 555 44.65 -27.87 25.83
N ALA A 556 44.30 -27.04 24.84
CA ALA A 556 45.00 -25.79 24.57
C ALA A 556 44.04 -24.75 23.99
N GLN A 557 43.95 -23.62 24.68
CA GLN A 557 43.28 -22.40 24.30
C GLN A 557 44.08 -21.68 23.22
N GLU A 558 43.41 -21.00 22.28
CA GLU A 558 44.02 -19.92 21.50
C GLU A 558 43.10 -18.69 21.50
N THR A 559 43.64 -17.58 21.99
CA THR A 559 43.16 -16.20 21.77
C THR A 559 44.35 -15.40 21.20
N PRO A 560 44.10 -14.27 20.51
CA PRO A 560 44.90 -13.81 19.38
C PRO A 560 46.01 -12.82 19.74
N ALA A 561 46.98 -12.67 18.86
CA ALA A 561 47.97 -11.59 18.89
C ALA A 561 48.03 -10.84 17.55
N ASN A 562 47.76 -9.54 17.63
CA ASN A 562 48.17 -8.52 16.66
C ASN A 562 49.71 -8.45 16.58
N THR A 563 50.27 -8.24 15.38
CA THR A 563 51.28 -7.18 15.16
C THR A 563 51.52 -6.91 13.68
N SER A 564 51.83 -5.65 13.44
CA SER A 564 52.01 -4.89 12.21
C SER A 564 53.36 -5.10 11.50
N THR A 565 53.49 -4.41 10.35
CA THR A 565 54.69 -4.02 9.56
C THR A 565 55.30 -5.10 8.67
N SER A 566 55.89 -4.85 7.50
CA SER A 566 55.86 -3.78 6.49
C SER A 566 56.67 -4.30 5.27
N GLU A 567 56.45 -3.69 4.12
CA GLU A 567 57.39 -3.57 2.98
C GLU A 567 57.62 -4.71 1.95
N ALA A 568 57.33 -4.32 0.69
CA ALA A 568 58.15 -4.44 -0.53
C ALA A 568 58.41 -5.82 -1.16
N LYS A 569 57.63 -6.13 -2.20
CA LYS A 569 58.09 -6.07 -3.61
C LYS A 569 56.94 -6.18 -4.60
#